data_AF-A0A3L8E0R0-F1
#
_entry.id   AF-A0A3L8E0R0-F1
#
_cell.length_a   1.000
_cell.length_b   1.000
_cell.length_c   1.000
_cell.angle_alpha   90.00
_cell.angle_beta   90.00
_cell.angle_gamma   90.00
#
_symmetry.space_group_name_H-M   'P 1'
#
loop_
_entity.id
_entity.type
_entity.pdbx_description
1 polymer ?
#
loop_
_entity_poly.entity_id
_entity_poly.type
_entity_poly.pdbx_seq_one_letter_code
_entity_poly.pdbx_strand_id
1 'polypeptide(L)'
;MRSNSVHIVSRSAPHARSPKSSLRNGRLDPMKIDLVTPEMPTPVIPPSETFNPSTDSLHASMKPIIMLAQCFSMLPVCGINKPDASYLRFTWRSLKILYTAVVFLGVFTMTVYNVIRMFYTGINSTKMTTFVFYVTSMVTAILFVRLAMQWPCLALTWEKLEREFTSRHRQVSKTTLRTRFKIVTAVVMLLALVEHGASVLSAYMSAIECAEFRGDKDVIGTYFQSQFPQIFSSMSYSLWKGIIVDVINILSTFSWNFVDLFLILISIALADQFRQMNSRLFAIRGKAMPEWWWAEARSDYNHLATLTRRVDSHISGIVLLSFATNLYFICIQLLFSFNPIRGVVRKIYFCFSFGFLLARTAAVSLYAASVHDESLLPAPILYSVSGSSYSNEVSRFLTQVTTDNISLTGMKFFSVTRSLVLTVAGTIVTYELVLVQFNSVQQVDQSNITNACEFFQVY
;
A
#
# COMPACT_ATOMS: atom_id res chain seq x y z
N MET A 1 -32.39 11.34 79.44
CA MET A 1 -32.56 11.29 80.92
C MET A 1 -32.07 9.92 81.41
N ARG A 2 -31.24 9.95 82.46
CA ARG A 2 -30.73 8.90 83.39
C ARG A 2 -31.37 7.49 83.28
N SER A 3 -30.58 6.42 83.09
CA SER A 3 -29.86 5.61 84.11
C SER A 3 -30.76 4.94 85.15
N ASN A 4 -30.79 3.60 85.20
CA ASN A 4 -30.33 2.79 86.34
C ASN A 4 -30.55 1.27 86.15
N SER A 5 -29.53 0.53 86.62
CA SER A 5 -29.43 -0.91 86.82
C SER A 5 -30.20 -1.39 88.07
N VAL A 6 -30.35 -2.73 88.29
CA VAL A 6 -29.99 -3.48 89.54
C VAL A 6 -30.53 -4.95 89.60
N HIS A 7 -29.58 -5.88 89.86
CA HIS A 7 -29.51 -7.16 90.64
C HIS A 7 -30.57 -8.31 90.59
N ILE A 8 -30.17 -9.56 90.23
CA ILE A 8 -29.61 -10.75 90.98
C ILE A 8 -30.67 -11.57 91.75
N VAL A 9 -30.73 -12.91 91.50
CA VAL A 9 -30.71 -14.01 92.52
C VAL A 9 -30.20 -15.33 91.90
N SER A 10 -29.39 -16.08 92.66
CA SER A 10 -28.76 -17.39 92.40
C SER A 10 -29.31 -18.50 93.32
N ARG A 11 -29.09 -19.78 92.96
CA ARG A 11 -29.02 -21.03 93.81
C ARG A 11 -28.77 -22.24 92.87
N SER A 12 -27.69 -23.01 92.83
CA SER A 12 -26.93 -23.89 93.78
C SER A 12 -27.25 -25.41 93.67
N ALA A 13 -26.41 -26.16 92.92
CA ALA A 13 -25.83 -27.56 92.99
C ALA A 13 -26.54 -28.76 93.71
N PRO A 14 -26.06 -30.05 93.70
CA PRO A 14 -24.87 -30.71 93.07
C PRO A 14 -25.03 -32.18 92.51
N HIS A 15 -23.93 -32.71 91.92
CA HIS A 15 -23.42 -34.11 91.78
C HIS A 15 -24.24 -35.28 91.16
N ALA A 16 -23.71 -35.92 90.09
CA ALA A 16 -23.20 -37.32 90.10
C ALA A 16 -22.66 -37.85 88.73
N ARG A 17 -21.71 -38.79 88.87
CA ARG A 17 -20.82 -39.56 87.98
C ARG A 17 -21.30 -40.06 86.58
N SER A 18 -20.30 -40.07 85.67
CA SER A 18 -20.15 -40.76 84.36
C SER A 18 -20.44 -42.29 84.39
N PRO A 19 -20.77 -42.99 83.27
CA PRO A 19 -19.79 -43.26 82.20
C PRO A 19 -20.28 -43.19 80.73
N LYS A 20 -19.40 -42.64 79.88
CA LYS A 20 -19.07 -43.06 78.50
C LYS A 20 -20.21 -43.28 77.49
N SER A 21 -20.36 -42.32 76.57
CA SER A 21 -20.58 -42.66 75.16
C SER A 21 -20.00 -41.59 74.24
N SER A 22 -19.46 -42.08 73.13
CA SER A 22 -18.74 -41.41 72.05
C SER A 22 -19.42 -40.17 71.48
N LEU A 23 -18.69 -39.07 71.32
CA LEU A 23 -18.79 -38.11 70.20
C LEU A 23 -17.63 -37.10 70.29
N ARG A 24 -16.66 -37.21 69.38
CA ARG A 24 -15.52 -36.31 69.26
C ARG A 24 -15.95 -35.13 68.39
N ASN A 25 -15.98 -33.93 68.99
CA ASN A 25 -16.15 -32.65 68.32
C ASN A 25 -15.11 -32.46 67.20
N GLY A 26 -15.56 -32.42 65.95
CA GLY A 26 -14.81 -31.84 64.84
C GLY A 26 -15.22 -30.37 64.69
N ARG A 27 -14.26 -29.46 64.90
CA ARG A 27 -14.37 -28.06 64.46
C ARG A 27 -14.52 -28.05 62.94
N LEU A 28 -15.55 -27.37 62.44
CA LEU A 28 -15.68 -27.00 61.04
C LEU A 28 -14.79 -25.77 60.78
N ASP A 29 -13.63 -26.00 60.16
CA ASP A 29 -12.86 -24.94 59.50
C ASP A 29 -13.51 -24.64 58.13
N PRO A 30 -13.61 -23.37 57.69
CA PRO A 30 -14.16 -23.04 56.39
C PRO A 30 -13.20 -23.50 55.29
N MET A 31 -13.70 -24.37 54.44
CA MET A 31 -13.02 -24.95 53.28
C MET A 31 -12.59 -23.84 52.31
N LYS A 32 -11.30 -23.49 52.36
CA LYS A 32 -10.64 -22.65 51.36
C LYS A 32 -10.54 -23.48 50.08
N ILE A 33 -11.44 -23.22 49.13
CA ILE A 33 -11.32 -23.76 47.77
C ILE A 33 -10.20 -22.96 47.10
N ASP A 34 -8.97 -23.48 47.16
CA ASP A 34 -7.88 -22.98 46.33
C ASP A 34 -8.23 -23.32 44.87
N LEU A 35 -8.85 -22.35 44.19
CA LEU A 35 -9.05 -22.37 42.75
C LEU A 35 -7.67 -22.19 42.11
N VAL A 36 -6.96 -23.30 41.88
CA VAL A 36 -5.75 -23.31 41.05
C VAL A 36 -6.18 -22.96 39.63
N THR A 37 -6.04 -21.70 39.24
CA THR A 37 -6.02 -21.30 37.84
C THR A 37 -4.87 -22.05 37.16
N PRO A 38 -5.09 -22.82 36.08
CA PRO A 38 -3.97 -23.39 35.34
C PRO A 38 -3.15 -22.23 34.77
N GLU A 39 -1.94 -22.04 35.27
CA GLU A 39 -0.95 -21.24 34.55
C GLU A 39 -0.73 -21.94 33.20
N MET A 40 -1.13 -21.27 32.12
CA MET A 40 -0.74 -21.71 30.79
C MET A 40 0.79 -21.63 30.73
N PRO A 41 1.50 -22.69 30.31
CA PRO A 41 2.93 -22.61 30.14
C PRO A 41 3.22 -21.52 29.11
N THR A 42 3.92 -20.47 29.55
CA THR A 42 4.51 -19.49 28.63
C THR A 42 5.40 -20.27 27.67
N PRO A 43 5.14 -20.25 26.35
CA PRO A 43 6.01 -20.92 25.42
C PRO A 43 7.40 -20.31 25.54
N VAL A 44 8.40 -21.13 25.89
CA VAL A 44 9.81 -20.74 25.84
C VAL A 44 10.19 -20.63 24.37
N ILE A 45 10.02 -19.43 23.81
CA ILE A 45 10.41 -19.11 22.44
C ILE A 45 11.95 -19.10 22.38
N PRO A 46 12.60 -19.93 21.56
CA PRO A 46 14.06 -19.94 21.45
C PRO A 46 14.59 -18.57 20.98
N PRO A 47 15.82 -18.15 21.38
CA PRO A 47 16.34 -16.82 21.09
C PRO A 47 16.45 -16.49 19.58
N SER A 48 16.46 -17.50 18.71
CA SER A 48 16.41 -17.36 17.25
C SER A 48 15.02 -16.98 16.69
N GLU A 49 13.98 -16.95 17.52
CA GLU A 49 12.60 -16.57 17.19
C GLU A 49 12.17 -15.28 17.91
N THR A 50 13.13 -14.47 18.39
CA THR A 50 12.84 -13.16 18.97
C THR A 50 12.79 -12.09 17.88
N PHE A 51 11.76 -11.24 17.88
CA PHE A 51 11.66 -10.09 16.98
C PHE A 51 12.91 -9.23 17.11
N ASN A 52 13.56 -8.98 15.98
CA ASN A 52 14.69 -8.08 15.93
C ASN A 52 14.23 -6.75 15.32
N PRO A 53 14.08 -5.67 16.11
CA PRO A 53 13.63 -4.36 15.63
C PRO A 53 14.50 -3.82 14.49
N SER A 54 15.77 -4.20 14.45
CA SER A 54 16.72 -3.78 13.43
C SER A 54 16.53 -4.45 12.07
N THR A 55 15.79 -5.56 12.01
CA THR A 55 15.55 -6.32 10.77
C THR A 55 14.08 -6.48 10.40
N ASP A 56 13.18 -6.48 11.39
CA ASP A 56 11.79 -6.92 11.21
C ASP A 56 10.76 -5.79 11.36
N SER A 57 11.19 -4.60 11.79
CA SER A 57 10.33 -3.42 11.83
C SER A 57 9.99 -2.93 10.42
N LEU A 58 8.88 -2.20 10.30
CA LEU A 58 8.52 -1.52 9.07
C LEU A 58 9.65 -0.58 8.63
N HIS A 59 10.25 0.18 9.55
CA HIS A 59 11.35 1.10 9.24
C HIS A 59 12.55 0.37 8.65
N ALA A 60 13.01 -0.72 9.27
CA ALA A 60 14.11 -1.54 8.76
C ALA A 60 13.81 -2.16 7.39
N SER A 61 12.55 -2.56 7.17
CA SER A 61 12.08 -3.14 5.91
C SER A 61 11.98 -2.08 4.81
N MET A 62 11.50 -0.87 5.13
CA MET A 62 11.30 0.26 4.21
C MET A 62 12.59 1.03 3.88
N LYS A 63 13.62 0.95 4.73
CA LYS A 63 14.91 1.63 4.53
C LYS A 63 15.47 1.56 3.10
N PRO A 64 15.69 0.37 2.48
CA PRO A 64 16.19 0.30 1.10
C PRO A 64 15.22 0.86 0.06
N ILE A 65 13.90 0.78 0.32
CA ILE A 65 12.86 1.29 -0.59
C ILE A 65 12.83 2.82 -0.58
N ILE A 66 12.95 3.45 0.60
CA ILE A 66 13.03 4.91 0.69
C ILE A 66 14.33 5.42 0.06
N MET A 67 15.44 4.70 0.21
CA MET A 67 16.69 5.04 -0.50
C MET A 67 16.50 4.97 -2.02
N LEU A 68 15.82 3.94 -2.53
CA LEU A 68 15.49 3.83 -3.94
C LEU A 68 14.56 4.98 -4.40
N ALA A 69 13.55 5.33 -3.61
CA ALA A 69 12.65 6.46 -3.88
C ALA A 69 13.43 7.77 -4.09
N GLN A 70 14.49 7.96 -3.31
CA GLN A 70 15.34 9.15 -3.39
C GLN A 70 16.13 9.24 -4.68
N CYS A 71 16.48 8.11 -5.31
CA CYS A 71 17.06 8.10 -6.66
C CYS A 71 16.08 8.64 -7.71
N PHE A 72 14.77 8.55 -7.47
CA PHE A 72 13.72 9.07 -8.34
C PHE A 72 13.19 10.43 -7.88
N SER A 73 13.93 11.12 -7.01
CA SER A 73 13.56 12.43 -6.44
C SER A 73 12.31 12.42 -5.52
N MET A 74 11.91 11.24 -5.04
CA MET A 74 10.76 11.04 -4.17
C MET A 74 11.17 10.82 -2.70
N LEU A 75 10.23 11.03 -1.77
CA LEU A 75 10.42 10.87 -0.32
C LEU A 75 11.76 11.45 0.20
N PRO A 76 11.98 12.79 0.11
CA PRO A 76 13.21 13.44 0.54
C PRO A 76 13.34 13.52 2.08
N VAL A 77 13.33 12.37 2.77
CA VAL A 77 13.48 12.22 4.22
C VAL A 77 14.94 11.99 4.61
N CYS A 78 15.35 12.56 5.74
CA CYS A 78 16.69 12.41 6.33
C CYS A 78 16.67 11.37 7.47
N GLY A 79 17.84 10.81 7.80
CA GLY A 79 17.98 9.88 8.94
C GLY A 79 17.62 8.42 8.67
N ILE A 80 17.33 8.03 7.42
CA ILE A 80 16.91 6.66 7.03
C ILE A 80 17.91 5.57 7.42
N ASN A 81 19.20 5.88 7.45
CA ASN A 81 20.23 4.89 7.77
C ASN A 81 20.35 4.54 9.26
N LYS A 82 19.69 5.30 10.13
CA LYS A 82 19.70 5.11 11.58
C LYS A 82 18.79 3.94 12.01
N PRO A 83 19.02 3.34 13.21
CA PRO A 83 18.44 2.05 13.58
C PRO A 83 16.91 2.06 13.76
N ASP A 84 16.33 3.17 14.18
CA ASP A 84 14.90 3.32 14.50
C ASP A 84 14.30 4.57 13.85
N ALA A 85 12.96 4.62 13.79
CA ALA A 85 12.22 5.67 13.11
C ALA A 85 12.34 7.04 13.80
N SER A 86 12.82 7.10 15.04
CA SER A 86 12.98 8.35 15.81
C SER A 86 13.98 9.33 15.20
N TYR A 87 14.91 8.83 14.39
CA TYR A 87 15.88 9.65 13.68
C TYR A 87 15.37 10.16 12.33
N LEU A 88 14.20 9.71 11.86
CA LEU A 88 13.60 10.23 10.63
C LEU A 88 13.25 11.71 10.83
N ARG A 89 13.69 12.55 9.90
CA ARG A 89 13.42 14.00 9.92
C ARG A 89 13.18 14.51 8.52
N PHE A 90 12.30 15.48 8.40
CA PHE A 90 12.11 16.27 7.18
C PHE A 90 12.69 17.66 7.39
N THR A 91 13.53 18.13 6.47
CA THR A 91 14.06 19.49 6.48
C THR A 91 14.05 20.08 5.08
N TRP A 92 13.47 21.27 4.94
CA TRP A 92 13.46 22.04 3.68
C TRP A 92 14.87 22.40 3.21
N ARG A 93 15.80 22.63 4.15
CA ARG A 93 17.22 22.87 3.87
C ARG A 93 17.98 21.55 3.74
N SER A 94 17.71 20.78 2.69
CA SER A 94 18.44 19.55 2.37
C SER A 94 18.72 19.43 0.87
N LEU A 95 19.86 18.83 0.51
CA LEU A 95 20.21 18.57 -0.90
C LEU A 95 19.18 17.68 -1.61
N LYS A 96 18.48 16.82 -0.85
CA LYS A 96 17.41 15.97 -1.39
C LYS A 96 16.21 16.79 -1.84
N ILE A 97 15.82 17.80 -1.07
CA ILE A 97 14.75 18.73 -1.45
C ILE A 97 15.18 19.58 -2.65
N LEU A 98 16.43 20.03 -2.70
CA LEU A 98 16.96 20.73 -3.87
C LEU A 98 16.86 19.85 -5.13
N TYR A 99 17.26 18.59 -5.03
CA TYR A 99 17.12 17.63 -6.12
C TYR A 99 15.65 17.45 -6.56
N THR A 100 14.74 17.22 -5.61
CA THR A 100 13.29 17.17 -5.90
C THR A 100 12.77 18.45 -6.56
N ALA A 101 13.23 19.63 -6.13
CA ALA A 101 12.82 20.91 -6.72
C ALA A 101 13.32 21.08 -8.16
N VAL A 102 14.55 20.67 -8.46
CA VAL A 102 15.11 20.70 -9.83
C VAL A 102 14.34 19.77 -10.76
N VAL A 103 14.05 18.54 -10.33
CA VAL A 103 13.27 17.58 -11.13
C VAL A 103 11.83 18.08 -11.31
N PHE A 104 11.22 18.63 -10.26
CA PHE A 104 9.89 19.24 -10.33
C PHE A 104 9.84 20.38 -11.35
N LEU A 105 10.84 21.27 -11.36
CA LEU A 105 10.93 22.34 -12.35
C LEU A 105 11.06 21.80 -13.78
N GLY A 106 11.82 20.72 -13.97
CA GLY A 106 11.92 20.02 -15.24
C GLY A 106 10.56 19.49 -15.72
N VAL A 107 9.85 18.74 -14.87
CA VAL A 107 8.51 18.19 -15.17
C VAL A 107 7.49 19.32 -15.42
N PHE A 108 7.55 20.39 -14.64
CA PHE A 108 6.72 21.59 -14.84
C PHE A 108 6.96 22.20 -16.21
N THR A 109 8.22 22.38 -16.60
CA THR A 109 8.61 22.89 -17.91
C THR A 109 8.05 22.01 -19.03
N MET A 110 8.22 20.68 -18.94
CA MET A 110 7.65 19.72 -19.90
C MET A 110 6.14 19.83 -20.02
N THR A 111 5.45 20.02 -18.89
CA THR A 111 4.00 20.19 -18.83
C THR A 111 3.57 21.47 -19.55
N VAL A 112 4.22 22.60 -19.27
CA VAL A 112 3.91 23.90 -19.89
C VAL A 112 4.08 23.84 -21.40
N TYR A 113 5.20 23.33 -21.90
CA TYR A 113 5.44 23.19 -23.33
C TYR A 113 4.42 22.27 -24.01
N ASN A 114 3.98 21.21 -23.33
CA ASN A 114 2.95 20.35 -23.88
C ASN A 114 1.57 21.03 -23.94
N VAL A 115 1.20 21.79 -22.90
CA VAL A 115 -0.02 22.60 -22.89
C VAL A 115 0.00 23.62 -24.04
N ILE A 116 1.12 24.33 -24.22
CA ILE A 116 1.33 25.25 -25.34
C ILE A 116 1.12 24.54 -26.68
N ARG A 117 1.74 23.37 -26.87
CA ARG A 117 1.58 22.58 -28.09
C ARG A 117 0.12 22.17 -28.33
N MET A 118 -0.62 21.77 -27.30
CA MET A 118 -2.04 21.43 -27.41
C MET A 118 -2.90 22.63 -27.82
N PHE A 119 -2.61 23.83 -27.33
CA PHE A 119 -3.31 25.05 -27.73
C PHE A 119 -3.07 25.42 -29.19
N TYR A 120 -1.83 25.37 -29.66
CA TYR A 120 -1.50 25.79 -31.03
C TYR A 120 -1.85 24.75 -32.11
N THR A 121 -1.71 23.46 -31.79
CA THR A 121 -1.83 22.39 -32.81
C THR A 121 -3.06 21.51 -32.61
N GLY A 122 -3.95 21.88 -31.69
CA GLY A 122 -5.16 21.13 -31.33
C GLY A 122 -4.90 19.89 -30.46
N ILE A 123 -5.98 19.35 -29.89
CA ILE A 123 -5.97 18.21 -28.97
C ILE A 123 -6.12 16.90 -29.76
N ASN A 124 -5.30 15.90 -29.42
CA ASN A 124 -5.47 14.52 -29.87
C ASN A 124 -5.03 13.55 -28.77
N SER A 125 -5.34 12.25 -28.94
CA SER A 125 -5.06 11.22 -27.95
C SER A 125 -3.58 11.16 -27.55
N THR A 126 -2.66 11.24 -28.52
CA THR A 126 -1.22 11.18 -28.24
C THR A 126 -0.73 12.37 -27.40
N LYS A 127 -1.13 13.60 -27.75
CA LYS A 127 -0.77 14.81 -26.98
C LYS A 127 -1.36 14.77 -25.58
N MET A 128 -2.60 14.29 -25.46
CA MET A 128 -3.28 14.11 -24.18
C MET A 128 -2.55 13.09 -23.29
N THR A 129 -2.06 11.98 -23.86
CA THR A 129 -1.22 11.00 -23.15
C THR A 129 0.01 11.64 -22.54
N THR A 130 0.78 12.39 -23.34
CA THR A 130 1.96 13.10 -22.85
C THR A 130 1.60 14.14 -21.80
N PHE A 131 0.42 14.78 -21.91
CA PHE A 131 -0.02 15.80 -20.95
C PHE A 131 -0.36 15.17 -19.60
N VAL A 132 -1.19 14.12 -19.62
CA VAL A 132 -1.56 13.37 -18.42
C VAL A 132 -0.32 12.78 -17.76
N PHE A 133 0.64 12.25 -18.53
CA PHE A 133 1.91 11.74 -18.00
C PHE A 133 2.67 12.78 -17.16
N TYR A 134 2.90 13.98 -17.69
CA TYR A 134 3.68 14.99 -16.95
C TYR A 134 2.87 15.67 -15.83
N VAL A 135 1.56 15.88 -16.00
CA VAL A 135 0.70 16.40 -14.93
C VAL A 135 0.65 15.43 -13.76
N THR A 136 0.42 14.14 -14.01
CA THR A 136 0.41 13.12 -12.94
C THR A 136 1.78 12.97 -12.27
N SER A 137 2.88 13.13 -13.02
CA SER A 137 4.24 13.17 -12.46
C SER A 137 4.45 14.38 -11.53
N MET A 138 3.92 15.55 -11.90
CA MET A 138 3.96 16.76 -11.06
C MET A 138 3.15 16.57 -9.77
N VAL A 139 1.93 16.03 -9.88
CA VAL A 139 1.08 15.73 -8.71
C VAL A 139 1.76 14.68 -7.81
N THR A 140 2.39 13.66 -8.41
CA THR A 140 3.18 12.65 -7.68
C THR A 140 4.26 13.30 -6.84
N ALA A 141 5.08 14.19 -7.42
CA ALA A 141 6.13 14.89 -6.69
C ALA A 141 5.57 15.69 -5.49
N ILE A 142 4.45 16.41 -5.67
CA ILE A 142 3.80 17.16 -4.59
C ILE A 142 3.32 16.22 -3.47
N LEU A 143 2.62 15.13 -3.83
CA LEU A 143 2.09 14.19 -2.85
C LEU A 143 3.20 13.49 -2.06
N PHE A 144 4.31 13.14 -2.69
CA PHE A 144 5.43 12.49 -2.01
C PHE A 144 6.26 13.45 -1.15
N VAL A 145 6.33 14.75 -1.49
CA VAL A 145 6.87 15.76 -0.57
C VAL A 145 5.94 15.93 0.64
N ARG A 146 4.61 15.98 0.43
CA ARG A 146 3.64 16.02 1.52
C ARG A 146 3.73 14.81 2.44
N LEU A 147 3.86 13.63 1.85
CA LEU A 147 4.08 12.39 2.60
C LEU A 147 5.41 12.44 3.36
N ALA A 148 6.50 12.92 2.75
CA ALA A 148 7.81 13.04 3.40
C ALA A 148 7.78 13.92 4.66
N MET A 149 6.96 14.98 4.67
CA MET A 149 6.76 15.83 5.85
C MET A 149 6.11 15.08 7.02
N GLN A 150 5.16 14.19 6.73
CA GLN A 150 4.38 13.47 7.74
C GLN A 150 4.98 12.09 8.08
N TRP A 151 5.83 11.56 7.20
CA TRP A 151 6.41 10.24 7.30
C TRP A 151 7.15 9.98 8.63
N PRO A 152 7.97 10.90 9.18
CA PRO A 152 8.61 10.68 10.47
C PRO A 152 7.63 10.36 11.60
N CYS A 153 6.52 11.12 11.69
CA CYS A 153 5.51 10.91 12.71
C CYS A 153 4.73 9.60 12.49
N LEU A 154 4.41 9.30 11.23
CA LEU A 154 3.70 8.08 10.85
C LEU A 154 4.55 6.83 11.15
N ALA A 155 5.81 6.82 10.73
CA ALA A 155 6.74 5.73 10.95
C ALA A 155 7.01 5.50 12.45
N LEU A 156 7.13 6.58 13.23
CA LEU A 156 7.25 6.49 14.70
C LEU A 156 6.01 5.89 15.36
N THR A 157 4.82 6.30 14.93
CA THR A 157 3.56 5.75 15.46
C THR A 157 3.45 4.27 15.14
N TRP A 158 3.80 3.90 13.91
CA TRP A 158 3.81 2.52 13.45
C TRP A 158 4.80 1.66 14.26
N GLU A 159 6.04 2.14 14.44
CA GLU A 159 7.05 1.41 15.18
C GLU A 159 6.66 1.21 16.65
N LYS A 160 6.01 2.19 17.29
CA LYS A 160 5.47 2.04 18.66
C LYS A 160 4.45 0.90 18.73
N LEU A 161 3.54 0.85 17.77
CA LEU A 161 2.55 -0.22 17.68
C LEU A 161 3.24 -1.58 17.45
N GLU A 162 4.20 -1.68 16.54
CA GLU A 162 4.96 -2.92 16.31
C GLU A 162 5.67 -3.41 17.57
N ARG A 163 6.27 -2.51 18.35
CA ARG A 163 6.92 -2.86 19.63
C ARG A 163 5.91 -3.38 20.66
N GLU A 164 4.75 -2.72 20.78
CA GLU A 164 3.69 -3.12 21.70
C GLU A 164 3.13 -4.51 21.35
N PHE A 165 2.81 -4.76 20.08
CA PHE A 165 2.32 -6.05 19.61
C PHE A 165 3.37 -7.15 19.72
N THR A 166 4.62 -6.83 19.43
CA THR A 166 5.73 -7.76 19.57
C THR A 166 5.89 -8.23 21.01
N SER A 167 5.90 -7.28 21.96
CA SER A 167 6.09 -7.61 23.37
C SER A 167 5.03 -8.56 23.93
N ARG A 168 3.84 -8.59 23.30
CA ARG A 168 2.71 -9.35 23.79
C ARG A 168 2.46 -10.65 23.02
N HIS A 169 2.59 -10.67 21.68
CA HIS A 169 1.94 -11.73 20.88
C HIS A 169 2.63 -12.18 19.59
N ARG A 170 3.79 -11.62 19.20
CA ARG A 170 4.29 -11.85 17.82
C ARG A 170 4.92 -13.23 17.63
N GLN A 171 4.29 -14.02 16.78
CA GLN A 171 4.84 -15.27 16.24
C GLN A 171 5.61 -14.96 14.96
N VAL A 172 6.89 -15.34 14.91
CA VAL A 172 7.78 -15.00 13.79
C VAL A 172 7.38 -15.75 12.53
N SER A 173 7.08 -15.02 11.46
CA SER A 173 6.88 -15.60 10.12
C SER A 173 8.19 -16.21 9.60
N LYS A 174 8.12 -17.41 9.02
CA LYS A 174 9.26 -18.10 8.37
C LYS A 174 9.94 -17.26 7.28
N THR A 175 9.22 -16.30 6.68
CA THR A 175 9.78 -15.27 5.79
C THR A 175 9.58 -13.90 6.42
N THR A 176 10.68 -13.20 6.68
CA THR A 176 10.63 -11.84 7.23
C THR A 176 10.00 -10.88 6.21
N LEU A 177 9.21 -9.93 6.71
CA LEU A 177 8.56 -8.87 5.91
C LEU A 177 9.57 -8.18 4.98
N ARG A 178 10.80 -7.97 5.47
CA ARG A 178 11.94 -7.45 4.75
C ARG A 178 12.29 -8.22 3.47
N THR A 179 12.28 -9.54 3.52
CA THR A 179 12.61 -10.37 2.34
C THR A 179 11.52 -10.24 1.29
N ARG A 180 10.24 -10.27 1.69
CA ARG A 180 9.11 -10.04 0.77
C ARG A 180 9.20 -8.66 0.11
N PHE A 181 9.51 -7.63 0.90
CA PHE A 181 9.68 -6.25 0.42
C PHE A 181 10.79 -6.13 -0.63
N LYS A 182 11.94 -6.77 -0.40
CA LYS A 182 13.04 -6.81 -1.36
C LYS A 182 12.64 -7.52 -2.66
N ILE A 183 11.99 -8.68 -2.57
CA ILE A 183 11.58 -9.46 -3.75
C ILE A 183 10.58 -8.65 -4.59
N VAL A 184 9.51 -8.13 -3.97
CA VAL A 184 8.48 -7.36 -4.67
C VAL A 184 9.10 -6.11 -5.32
N THR A 185 9.96 -5.39 -4.59
CA THR A 185 10.69 -4.23 -5.14
C THR A 185 11.56 -4.62 -6.32
N ALA A 186 12.38 -5.66 -6.19
CA ALA A 186 13.27 -6.09 -7.26
C ALA A 186 12.51 -6.49 -8.53
N VAL A 187 11.43 -7.28 -8.38
CA VAL A 187 10.59 -7.72 -9.50
C VAL A 187 9.94 -6.54 -10.21
N VAL A 188 9.24 -5.66 -9.47
CA VAL A 188 8.53 -4.51 -10.08
C VAL A 188 9.51 -3.55 -10.77
N MET A 189 10.64 -3.24 -10.12
CA MET A 189 11.60 -2.30 -10.66
C MET A 189 12.39 -2.86 -11.85
N LEU A 190 12.68 -4.16 -11.86
CA LEU A 190 13.29 -4.83 -13.01
C LEU A 190 12.35 -4.83 -14.21
N LEU A 191 11.07 -5.16 -14.01
CA LEU A 191 10.07 -5.11 -15.07
C LEU A 191 9.87 -3.69 -15.60
N ALA A 192 9.86 -2.68 -14.74
CA ALA A 192 9.81 -1.27 -15.14
C ALA A 192 11.05 -0.85 -15.97
N LEU A 193 12.24 -1.34 -15.61
CA LEU A 193 13.46 -1.10 -16.37
C LEU A 193 13.41 -1.75 -17.76
N VAL A 194 12.93 -3.00 -17.84
CA VAL A 194 12.75 -3.72 -19.11
C VAL A 194 11.71 -3.01 -19.99
N GLU A 195 10.61 -2.54 -19.39
CA GLU A 195 9.55 -1.81 -20.09
C GLU A 195 10.08 -0.52 -20.69
N HIS A 196 10.78 0.28 -19.88
CA HIS A 196 11.37 1.53 -20.33
C HIS A 196 12.42 1.29 -21.42
N GLY A 197 13.30 0.29 -21.25
CA GLY A 197 14.27 -0.11 -22.26
C GLY A 197 13.64 -0.55 -23.58
N ALA A 198 12.53 -1.30 -23.52
CA ALA A 198 11.77 -1.69 -24.69
C ALA A 198 11.08 -0.50 -25.37
N SER A 199 10.59 0.48 -24.60
CA SER A 199 10.05 1.73 -25.12
C SER A 199 11.11 2.52 -25.88
N VAL A 200 12.30 2.71 -25.28
CA VAL A 200 13.43 3.41 -25.93
C VAL A 200 13.85 2.69 -27.20
N LEU A 201 13.97 1.36 -27.17
CA LEU A 201 14.32 0.56 -28.35
C LEU A 201 13.27 0.70 -29.47
N SER A 202 12.00 0.61 -29.13
CA SER A 202 10.89 0.77 -30.08
C SER A 202 10.88 2.16 -30.71
N ALA A 203 11.12 3.20 -29.91
CA ALA A 203 11.23 4.58 -30.35
C ALA A 203 12.46 4.80 -31.25
N TYR A 204 13.61 4.23 -30.88
CA TYR A 204 14.85 4.33 -31.65
C TYR A 204 14.73 3.63 -33.02
N MET A 205 14.13 2.44 -33.07
CA MET A 205 13.84 1.76 -34.34
C MET A 205 12.94 2.60 -35.26
N SER A 206 11.93 3.27 -34.68
CA SER A 206 11.06 4.18 -35.44
C SER A 206 11.83 5.40 -35.95
N ALA A 207 12.80 5.91 -35.18
CA ALA A 207 13.66 7.01 -35.59
C ALA A 207 14.61 6.63 -36.74
N ILE A 208 15.13 5.40 -36.76
CA ILE A 208 15.93 4.88 -37.89
C ILE A 208 15.08 4.86 -39.17
N GLU A 209 13.89 4.27 -39.12
CA GLU A 209 12.97 4.20 -40.26
C GLU A 209 12.65 5.62 -40.80
N CYS A 210 12.43 6.59 -39.90
CA CYS A 210 12.17 7.98 -40.28
C CYS A 210 13.39 8.69 -40.87
N ALA A 211 14.58 8.49 -40.29
CA ALA A 211 15.81 9.11 -40.75
C ALA A 211 16.21 8.57 -42.14
N GLU A 212 16.09 7.27 -42.36
CA GLU A 212 16.33 6.64 -43.66
C GLU A 212 15.37 7.17 -44.73
N PHE A 213 14.08 7.29 -44.39
CA PHE A 213 13.07 7.86 -45.30
C PHE A 213 13.36 9.32 -45.68
N ARG A 214 13.89 10.13 -44.75
CA ARG A 214 14.22 11.55 -45.00
C ARG A 214 15.62 11.77 -45.60
N GLY A 215 16.47 10.74 -45.61
CA GLY A 215 17.89 10.88 -45.93
C GLY A 215 18.69 11.62 -44.85
N ASP A 216 18.18 11.70 -43.62
CA ASP A 216 18.82 12.36 -42.49
C ASP A 216 19.92 11.47 -41.90
N LYS A 217 21.14 12.01 -41.76
CA LYS A 217 22.27 11.29 -41.15
C LYS A 217 22.23 11.30 -39.62
N ASP A 218 21.50 12.23 -39.01
CA ASP A 218 21.40 12.37 -37.55
C ASP A 218 20.18 11.61 -36.99
N VAL A 219 20.36 10.30 -36.80
CA VAL A 219 19.33 9.42 -36.22
C VAL A 219 19.02 9.81 -34.76
N ILE A 220 20.04 10.25 -34.01
CA ILE A 220 19.88 10.61 -32.59
C ILE A 220 19.05 11.90 -32.47
N GLY A 221 19.31 12.89 -33.31
CA GLY A 221 18.47 14.09 -33.42
C GLY A 221 17.04 13.75 -33.79
N THR A 222 16.85 12.87 -34.78
CA THR A 222 15.53 12.37 -35.19
C THR A 222 14.79 11.68 -34.05
N TYR A 223 15.49 10.88 -33.23
CA TYR A 223 14.93 10.25 -32.03
C TYR A 223 14.45 11.29 -31.01
N PHE A 224 15.29 12.25 -30.61
CA PHE A 224 14.90 13.23 -29.60
C PHE A 224 13.76 14.14 -30.08
N GLN A 225 13.81 14.59 -31.32
CA GLN A 225 12.76 15.45 -31.89
C GLN A 225 11.42 14.72 -32.02
N SER A 226 11.45 13.42 -32.35
CA SER A 226 10.24 12.60 -32.46
C SER A 226 9.67 12.16 -31.10
N GLN A 227 10.51 11.91 -30.09
CA GLN A 227 10.08 11.53 -28.75
C GLN A 227 9.62 12.70 -27.89
N PHE A 228 10.24 13.87 -28.06
CA PHE A 228 9.93 15.07 -27.27
C PHE A 228 9.50 16.26 -28.14
N PRO A 229 8.50 16.09 -29.02
CA PRO A 229 8.04 17.15 -29.92
C PRO A 229 7.49 18.37 -29.16
N GLN A 230 7.03 18.21 -27.92
CA GLN A 230 6.63 19.33 -27.05
C GLN A 230 7.76 20.33 -26.81
N ILE A 231 9.03 19.87 -26.73
CA ILE A 231 10.18 20.75 -26.55
C ILE A 231 10.76 21.15 -27.92
N PHE A 232 11.02 20.17 -28.77
CA PHE A 232 11.82 20.39 -29.97
C PHE A 232 11.04 20.97 -31.16
N SER A 233 9.71 21.09 -31.07
CA SER A 233 8.95 21.92 -32.02
C SER A 233 9.13 23.43 -31.77
N SER A 234 9.46 23.83 -30.54
CA SER A 234 9.62 25.23 -30.15
C SER A 234 11.09 25.64 -29.96
N MET A 235 11.98 24.66 -29.78
CA MET A 235 13.40 24.89 -29.48
C MET A 235 14.29 24.08 -30.41
N SER A 236 15.35 24.72 -30.91
CA SER A 236 16.37 24.03 -31.70
C SER A 236 17.02 22.88 -30.93
N TYR A 237 17.15 21.75 -31.62
CA TYR A 237 17.77 20.56 -31.07
C TYR A 237 19.26 20.79 -30.74
N SER A 238 19.68 20.24 -29.61
CA SER A 238 21.08 20.08 -29.23
C SER A 238 21.15 18.87 -28.30
N LEU A 239 22.20 18.07 -28.42
CA LEU A 239 22.31 16.79 -27.70
C LEU A 239 22.13 16.95 -26.18
N TRP A 240 22.75 17.96 -25.57
CA TRP A 240 22.65 18.20 -24.12
C TRP A 240 21.21 18.49 -23.66
N LYS A 241 20.39 19.17 -24.49
CA LYS A 241 18.97 19.41 -24.21
C LYS A 241 18.19 18.10 -24.24
N GLY A 242 18.47 17.25 -25.24
CA GLY A 242 17.90 15.91 -25.37
C GLY A 242 18.18 15.07 -24.12
N ILE A 243 19.43 15.05 -23.66
CA ILE A 243 19.83 14.32 -22.45
C ILE A 243 19.07 14.81 -21.21
N ILE A 244 18.92 16.12 -21.01
CA ILE A 244 18.19 16.66 -19.86
C ILE A 244 16.72 16.23 -19.89
N VAL A 245 16.07 16.37 -21.05
CA VAL A 245 14.66 16.02 -21.22
C VAL A 245 14.44 14.52 -20.99
N ASP A 246 15.35 13.68 -21.48
CA ASP A 246 15.28 12.23 -21.30
C ASP A 246 15.52 11.81 -19.85
N VAL A 247 16.44 12.46 -19.13
CA VAL A 247 16.61 12.25 -17.68
C VAL A 247 15.31 12.56 -16.92
N ILE A 248 14.64 13.66 -17.24
CA ILE A 248 13.33 14.01 -16.63
C ILE A 248 12.28 12.94 -16.96
N ASN A 249 12.27 12.43 -18.19
CA ASN A 249 11.37 11.37 -18.63
C ASN A 249 11.60 10.04 -17.91
N ILE A 250 12.87 9.63 -17.77
CA ILE A 250 13.29 8.45 -17.01
C ILE A 250 12.82 8.58 -15.56
N LEU A 251 13.12 9.70 -14.90
CA LEU A 251 12.73 9.94 -13.50
C LEU A 251 11.20 9.91 -13.32
N SER A 252 10.46 10.48 -14.26
CA SER A 252 8.99 10.46 -14.24
C SER A 252 8.43 9.04 -14.41
N THR A 253 9.01 8.26 -15.33
CA THR A 253 8.61 6.87 -15.60
C THR A 253 8.83 5.97 -14.38
N PHE A 254 10.02 6.06 -13.77
CA PHE A 254 10.31 5.30 -12.56
C PHE A 254 9.50 5.78 -11.35
N SER A 255 9.22 7.08 -11.26
CA SER A 255 8.34 7.62 -10.21
C SER A 255 6.94 7.02 -10.28
N TRP A 256 6.35 6.93 -11.48
CA TRP A 256 5.02 6.30 -11.67
C TRP A 256 5.01 4.84 -11.21
N ASN A 257 6.00 4.05 -11.62
CA ASN A 257 6.13 2.65 -11.19
C ASN A 257 6.35 2.54 -9.67
N PHE A 258 7.11 3.47 -9.09
CA PHE A 258 7.35 3.53 -7.66
C PHE A 258 6.08 3.86 -6.86
N VAL A 259 5.17 4.69 -7.38
CA VAL A 259 3.88 4.98 -6.71
C VAL A 259 3.15 3.68 -6.39
N ASP A 260 2.98 2.82 -7.39
CA ASP A 260 2.25 1.56 -7.21
C ASP A 260 3.02 0.59 -6.32
N LEU A 261 4.34 0.49 -6.49
CA LEU A 261 5.19 -0.30 -5.61
C LEU A 261 5.02 0.14 -4.15
N PHE A 262 5.07 1.45 -3.87
CA PHE A 262 4.90 1.99 -2.53
C PHE A 262 3.54 1.57 -1.93
N LEU A 263 2.45 1.69 -2.69
CA LEU A 263 1.12 1.28 -2.24
C LEU A 263 1.03 -0.24 -2.01
N ILE A 264 1.63 -1.06 -2.87
CA ILE A 264 1.72 -2.51 -2.69
C ILE A 264 2.41 -2.83 -1.35
N LEU A 265 3.57 -2.22 -1.08
CA LEU A 265 4.35 -2.50 0.12
C LEU A 265 3.64 -2.07 1.40
N ILE A 266 3.02 -0.87 1.41
CA ILE A 266 2.22 -0.41 2.56
C ILE A 266 1.04 -1.34 2.81
N SER A 267 0.37 -1.78 1.73
CA SER A 267 -0.77 -2.69 1.84
C SER A 267 -0.35 -4.06 2.37
N ILE A 268 0.79 -4.60 1.92
CA ILE A 268 1.37 -5.83 2.48
C ILE A 268 1.65 -5.68 3.97
N ALA A 269 2.27 -4.56 4.39
CA ALA A 269 2.55 -4.33 5.81
C ALA A 269 1.29 -4.25 6.66
N LEU A 270 0.26 -3.50 6.22
CA LEU A 270 -1.03 -3.41 6.93
C LEU A 270 -1.72 -4.77 7.01
N ALA A 271 -1.83 -5.48 5.89
CA ALA A 271 -2.46 -6.80 5.83
C ALA A 271 -1.72 -7.83 6.70
N ASP A 272 -0.40 -7.75 6.79
CA ASP A 272 0.39 -8.65 7.65
C ASP A 272 0.10 -8.44 9.14
N GLN A 273 -0.16 -7.20 9.58
CA GLN A 273 -0.55 -6.93 10.97
C GLN A 273 -1.90 -7.58 11.31
N PHE A 274 -2.90 -7.43 10.43
CA PHE A 274 -4.18 -8.12 10.59
C PHE A 274 -4.02 -9.63 10.55
N ARG A 275 -3.20 -10.16 9.65
CA ARG A 275 -2.93 -11.61 9.55
C ARG A 275 -2.32 -12.19 10.82
N GLN A 276 -1.42 -11.45 11.48
CA GLN A 276 -0.85 -11.87 12.76
C GLN A 276 -1.94 -11.98 13.85
N MET A 277 -2.82 -10.98 13.95
CA MET A 277 -3.97 -11.04 14.87
C MET A 277 -4.94 -12.18 14.51
N ASN A 278 -5.25 -12.36 13.21
CA ASN A 278 -6.11 -13.44 12.73
C ASN A 278 -5.53 -14.82 13.08
N SER A 279 -4.21 -14.98 13.01
CA SER A 279 -3.53 -16.22 13.40
C SER A 279 -3.68 -16.51 14.89
N ARG A 280 -3.56 -15.49 15.76
CA ARG A 280 -3.82 -15.60 17.20
C ARG A 280 -5.27 -15.99 17.50
N LEU A 281 -6.23 -15.31 16.85
CA LEU A 281 -7.66 -15.63 16.98
C LEU A 281 -7.96 -17.06 16.49
N PHE A 282 -7.30 -17.52 15.42
CA PHE A 282 -7.52 -18.86 14.90
C PHE A 282 -6.98 -19.94 15.84
N ALA A 283 -5.85 -19.70 16.51
CA ALA A 283 -5.22 -20.65 17.44
C ALA A 283 -6.06 -20.96 18.70
N ILE A 284 -7.02 -20.09 19.04
CA ILE A 284 -7.95 -20.27 20.15
C ILE A 284 -9.34 -20.76 19.69
N ARG A 285 -9.54 -21.01 18.40
CA ARG A 285 -10.85 -21.41 17.87
C ARG A 285 -11.33 -22.69 18.57
N GLY A 286 -12.57 -22.66 19.06
CA GLY A 286 -13.17 -23.77 19.81
C GLY A 286 -12.71 -23.87 21.28
N LYS A 287 -11.83 -22.99 21.76
CA LYS A 287 -11.43 -22.92 23.17
C LYS A 287 -12.29 -21.87 23.90
N ALA A 288 -12.66 -22.18 25.13
CA ALA A 288 -13.29 -21.23 26.03
C ALA A 288 -12.24 -20.22 26.51
N MET A 289 -12.46 -18.94 26.23
CA MET A 289 -11.55 -17.86 26.64
C MET A 289 -12.26 -16.88 27.56
N PRO A 290 -11.57 -16.35 28.59
CA PRO A 290 -12.17 -15.40 29.52
C PRO A 290 -12.44 -14.04 28.85
N GLU A 291 -13.37 -13.27 29.41
CA GLU A 291 -13.80 -11.99 28.83
C GLU A 291 -12.65 -10.98 28.65
N TRP A 292 -11.71 -10.91 29.59
CA TRP A 292 -10.55 -10.02 29.51
C TRP A 292 -9.69 -10.30 28.27
N TRP A 293 -9.63 -11.54 27.81
CA TRP A 293 -8.84 -11.92 26.63
C TRP A 293 -9.49 -11.40 25.35
N TRP A 294 -10.82 -11.49 25.26
CA TRP A 294 -11.59 -10.90 24.16
C TRP A 294 -11.49 -9.37 24.15
N ALA A 295 -11.48 -8.74 25.33
CA ALA A 295 -11.30 -7.29 25.46
C ALA A 295 -9.92 -6.86 24.93
N GLU A 296 -8.88 -7.62 25.25
CA GLU A 296 -7.54 -7.38 24.72
C GLU A 296 -7.49 -7.58 23.21
N ALA A 297 -8.08 -8.66 22.68
CA ALA A 297 -8.11 -8.92 21.24
C ALA A 297 -8.85 -7.81 20.46
N ARG A 298 -9.97 -7.31 21.00
CA ARG A 298 -10.69 -6.15 20.45
C ARG A 298 -9.85 -4.87 20.55
N SER A 299 -9.12 -4.66 21.65
CA SER A 299 -8.22 -3.51 21.80
C SER A 299 -7.11 -3.52 20.75
N ASP A 300 -6.53 -4.69 20.51
CA ASP A 300 -5.52 -4.89 19.45
C ASP A 300 -6.13 -4.61 18.07
N TYR A 301 -7.33 -5.11 17.77
CA TYR A 301 -8.06 -4.77 16.56
C TYR A 301 -8.26 -3.26 16.39
N ASN A 302 -8.65 -2.56 17.47
CA ASN A 302 -8.83 -1.11 17.47
C ASN A 302 -7.54 -0.35 17.13
N HIS A 303 -6.39 -0.80 17.67
CA HIS A 303 -5.10 -0.21 17.36
C HIS A 303 -4.75 -0.40 15.87
N LEU A 304 -4.98 -1.59 15.30
CA LEU A 304 -4.76 -1.85 13.87
C LEU A 304 -5.70 -1.06 12.96
N ALA A 305 -6.97 -0.96 13.33
CA ALA A 305 -7.97 -0.15 12.63
C ALA A 305 -7.55 1.33 12.61
N THR A 306 -7.13 1.85 13.76
CA THR A 306 -6.68 3.25 13.91
C THR A 306 -5.40 3.52 13.13
N LEU A 307 -4.44 2.60 13.14
CA LEU A 307 -3.22 2.70 12.33
C LEU A 307 -3.56 2.73 10.84
N THR A 308 -4.42 1.83 10.37
CA THR A 308 -4.86 1.77 8.96
C THR A 308 -5.49 3.08 8.52
N ARG A 309 -6.42 3.64 9.31
CA ARG A 309 -7.05 4.94 9.00
C ARG A 309 -6.05 6.09 8.99
N ARG A 310 -5.07 6.06 9.91
CA ARG A 310 -4.02 7.08 9.95
C ARG A 310 -3.11 6.97 8.74
N VAL A 311 -2.80 5.77 8.26
CA VAL A 311 -2.02 5.58 7.04
C VAL A 311 -2.83 6.08 5.84
N ASP A 312 -4.08 5.66 5.73
CA ASP A 312 -5.02 6.08 4.68
C ASP A 312 -5.14 7.60 4.60
N SER A 313 -5.28 8.31 5.73
CA SER A 313 -5.39 9.77 5.73
C SER A 313 -4.17 10.48 5.11
N HIS A 314 -3.00 9.84 5.11
CA HIS A 314 -1.76 10.40 4.54
C HIS A 314 -1.50 9.94 3.10
N ILE A 315 -2.03 8.77 2.69
CA ILE A 315 -1.75 8.18 1.37
C ILE A 315 -2.97 8.14 0.44
N SER A 316 -4.17 8.49 0.91
CA SER A 316 -5.41 8.38 0.13
C SER A 316 -5.41 9.18 -1.17
N GLY A 317 -4.70 10.32 -1.22
CA GLY A 317 -4.44 11.07 -2.46
C GLY A 317 -3.51 10.32 -3.42
N ILE A 318 -2.54 9.57 -2.90
CA ILE A 318 -1.64 8.72 -3.69
C ILE A 318 -2.41 7.51 -4.25
N VAL A 319 -3.30 6.92 -3.45
CA VAL A 319 -4.22 5.85 -3.89
C VAL A 319 -5.09 6.35 -5.04
N LEU A 320 -5.72 7.52 -4.88
CA LEU A 320 -6.54 8.10 -5.96
C LEU A 320 -5.72 8.33 -7.23
N LEU A 321 -4.54 8.93 -7.11
CA LEU A 321 -3.68 9.21 -8.26
C LEU A 321 -3.23 7.93 -8.97
N SER A 322 -2.84 6.89 -8.22
CA SER A 322 -2.44 5.58 -8.76
C SER A 322 -3.57 4.97 -9.59
N PHE A 323 -4.77 4.83 -9.00
CA PHE A 323 -5.91 4.23 -9.68
C PHE A 323 -6.36 5.04 -10.90
N ALA A 324 -6.43 6.38 -10.79
CA ALA A 324 -6.81 7.24 -11.90
C ALA A 324 -5.80 7.19 -13.06
N THR A 325 -4.50 7.23 -12.74
CA THR A 325 -3.42 7.21 -13.74
C THR A 325 -3.38 5.86 -14.44
N ASN A 326 -3.44 4.77 -13.68
CA ASN A 326 -3.42 3.41 -14.24
C ASN A 326 -4.65 3.15 -15.12
N LEU A 327 -5.84 3.54 -14.67
CA LEU A 327 -7.06 3.43 -15.47
C LEU A 327 -6.94 4.22 -16.78
N TYR A 328 -6.47 5.47 -16.72
CA TYR A 328 -6.25 6.28 -17.92
C TYR A 328 -5.31 5.59 -18.92
N PHE A 329 -4.15 5.09 -18.45
CA PHE A 329 -3.17 4.46 -19.33
C PHE A 329 -3.62 3.08 -19.85
N ILE A 330 -4.44 2.34 -19.09
CA ILE A 330 -5.06 1.11 -19.59
C ILE A 330 -6.02 1.46 -20.74
N CYS A 331 -6.92 2.42 -20.55
CA CYS A 331 -7.87 2.85 -21.56
C CYS A 331 -7.17 3.41 -22.81
N ILE A 332 -6.10 4.19 -22.66
CA ILE A 332 -5.41 4.77 -23.81
C ILE A 332 -4.61 3.74 -24.61
N GLN A 333 -3.99 2.76 -23.94
CA GLN A 333 -3.30 1.68 -24.62
C GLN A 333 -4.29 0.77 -25.34
N LEU A 334 -5.44 0.48 -24.74
CA LEU A 334 -6.54 -0.21 -25.40
C LEU A 334 -7.03 0.56 -26.64
N LEU A 335 -7.24 1.88 -26.53
CA LEU A 335 -7.57 2.72 -27.68
C LEU A 335 -6.52 2.61 -28.81
N PHE A 336 -5.23 2.63 -28.46
CA PHE A 336 -4.16 2.49 -29.46
C PHE A 336 -4.05 1.07 -30.04
N SER A 337 -4.52 0.05 -29.32
CA SER A 337 -4.52 -1.35 -29.80
C SER A 337 -5.39 -1.57 -31.04
N PHE A 338 -6.39 -0.70 -31.26
CA PHE A 338 -7.25 -0.72 -32.45
C PHE A 338 -6.52 -0.29 -33.72
N ASN A 339 -5.44 0.48 -33.60
CA ASN A 339 -4.66 0.91 -34.75
C ASN A 339 -3.68 -0.21 -35.15
N PRO A 340 -3.46 -0.44 -36.46
CA PRO A 340 -2.51 -1.44 -36.92
C PRO A 340 -1.08 -1.11 -36.46
N ILE A 341 -0.59 -1.86 -35.47
CA ILE A 341 0.79 -1.76 -34.98
C ILE A 341 1.72 -2.41 -36.01
N ARG A 342 2.49 -1.59 -36.74
CA ARG A 342 3.49 -2.07 -37.71
C ARG A 342 4.80 -2.40 -37.01
N GLY A 343 5.53 -3.40 -37.51
CA GLY A 343 6.83 -3.81 -36.97
C GLY A 343 6.74 -4.78 -35.78
N VAL A 344 7.54 -5.85 -35.81
CA VAL A 344 7.54 -6.90 -34.78
C VAL A 344 7.98 -6.35 -33.41
N VAL A 345 9.02 -5.51 -33.39
CA VAL A 345 9.55 -4.89 -32.15
C VAL A 345 8.47 -4.06 -31.46
N ARG A 346 7.75 -3.21 -32.22
CA ARG A 346 6.66 -2.37 -31.71
C ARG A 346 5.50 -3.20 -31.16
N LYS A 347 5.13 -4.30 -31.82
CA LYS A 347 4.10 -5.23 -31.31
C LYS A 347 4.53 -5.89 -29.99
N ILE A 348 5.76 -6.39 -29.92
CA ILE A 348 6.29 -7.01 -28.69
C ILE A 348 6.31 -5.99 -27.55
N TYR A 349 6.82 -4.77 -27.81
CA TYR A 349 6.81 -3.68 -26.84
C TYR A 349 5.40 -3.37 -26.34
N PHE A 350 4.45 -3.19 -27.25
CA PHE A 350 3.06 -2.89 -26.89
C PHE A 350 2.46 -3.98 -25.98
N CYS A 351 2.58 -5.26 -26.38
CA CYS A 351 2.07 -6.37 -25.58
C CYS A 351 2.72 -6.44 -24.19
N PHE A 352 4.04 -6.23 -24.11
CA PHE A 352 4.76 -6.24 -22.84
C PHE A 352 4.35 -5.05 -21.95
N SER A 353 4.34 -3.83 -22.48
CA SER A 353 3.97 -2.61 -21.74
C SER A 353 2.53 -2.72 -21.20
N PHE A 354 1.59 -3.15 -22.04
CA PHE A 354 0.19 -3.33 -21.66
C PHE A 354 0.01 -4.43 -20.62
N GLY A 355 0.62 -5.61 -20.84
CA GLY A 355 0.58 -6.71 -19.89
C GLY A 355 1.19 -6.35 -18.54
N PHE A 356 2.32 -5.62 -18.54
CA PHE A 356 2.96 -5.13 -17.33
C PHE A 356 2.08 -4.11 -16.59
N LEU A 357 1.48 -3.15 -17.30
CA LEU A 357 0.56 -2.18 -16.70
C LEU A 357 -0.66 -2.86 -16.06
N LEU A 358 -1.28 -3.83 -16.75
CA LEU A 358 -2.39 -4.61 -16.20
C LEU A 358 -1.97 -5.41 -14.97
N ALA A 359 -0.85 -6.13 -15.04
CA ALA A 359 -0.36 -6.93 -13.92
C ALA A 359 -0.02 -6.07 -12.69
N ARG A 360 0.64 -4.93 -12.91
CA ARG A 360 0.96 -3.95 -11.86
C ARG A 360 -0.31 -3.35 -11.24
N THR A 361 -1.28 -2.96 -12.08
CA THR A 361 -2.57 -2.41 -11.63
C THR A 361 -3.37 -3.44 -10.83
N ALA A 362 -3.40 -4.69 -11.29
CA ALA A 362 -4.03 -5.79 -10.56
C ALA A 362 -3.32 -6.05 -9.22
N ALA A 363 -1.98 -6.04 -9.20
CA ALA A 363 -1.21 -6.22 -7.97
C ALA A 363 -1.51 -5.13 -6.94
N VAL A 364 -1.41 -3.85 -7.28
CA VAL A 364 -1.72 -2.75 -6.34
C VAL A 364 -3.16 -2.84 -5.84
N SER A 365 -4.10 -3.18 -6.72
CA SER A 365 -5.51 -3.33 -6.40
C SER A 365 -5.78 -4.48 -5.42
N LEU A 366 -5.20 -5.66 -5.68
CA LEU A 366 -5.41 -6.85 -4.85
C LEU A 366 -4.72 -6.74 -3.50
N TYR A 367 -3.50 -6.18 -3.45
CA TYR A 367 -2.82 -5.96 -2.17
C TYR A 367 -3.53 -4.92 -1.33
N ALA A 368 -3.96 -3.79 -1.90
CA ALA A 368 -4.76 -2.80 -1.18
C ALA A 368 -6.09 -3.37 -0.68
N ALA A 369 -6.79 -4.16 -1.50
CA ALA A 369 -8.02 -4.84 -1.10
C ALA A 369 -7.80 -5.89 0.01
N SER A 370 -6.62 -6.53 0.04
CA SER A 370 -6.32 -7.53 1.08
C SER A 370 -6.30 -6.96 2.50
N VAL A 371 -6.05 -5.64 2.66
CA VAL A 371 -6.15 -4.97 3.96
C VAL A 371 -7.57 -5.05 4.49
N HIS A 372 -8.55 -4.80 3.61
CA HIS A 372 -9.96 -4.91 3.94
C HIS A 372 -10.35 -6.36 4.24
N ASP A 373 -9.96 -7.29 3.37
CA ASP A 373 -10.31 -8.71 3.55
C ASP A 373 -9.77 -9.27 4.87
N GLU A 374 -8.50 -9.01 5.19
CA GLU A 374 -7.88 -9.47 6.44
C GLU A 374 -8.52 -8.82 7.67
N SER A 375 -9.06 -7.60 7.56
CA SER A 375 -9.76 -6.93 8.67
C SER A 375 -11.12 -7.57 9.02
N LEU A 376 -11.70 -8.38 8.13
CA LEU A 376 -12.99 -9.05 8.30
C LEU A 376 -12.87 -10.50 8.82
N LEU A 377 -11.68 -11.11 8.71
CA LEU A 377 -11.45 -12.50 9.14
C LEU A 377 -11.66 -12.80 10.64
N PRO A 378 -11.65 -11.84 11.57
CA PRO A 378 -12.08 -12.10 12.95
C PRO A 378 -13.55 -12.54 13.05
N ALA A 379 -14.45 -12.08 12.18
CA ALA A 379 -15.88 -12.32 12.31
C ALA A 379 -16.27 -13.82 12.28
N PRO A 380 -15.80 -14.63 11.30
CA PRO A 380 -16.05 -16.08 11.30
C PRO A 380 -15.61 -16.79 12.59
N ILE A 381 -14.53 -16.33 13.22
CA ILE A 381 -14.03 -16.92 14.47
C ILE A 381 -14.95 -16.54 15.62
N LEU A 382 -15.35 -15.27 15.71
CA LEU A 382 -16.27 -14.75 16.73
C LEU A 382 -17.66 -15.39 16.64
N TYR A 383 -18.15 -15.69 15.44
CA TYR A 383 -19.39 -16.47 15.24
C TYR A 383 -19.28 -17.92 15.74
N SER A 384 -18.07 -18.47 15.84
CA SER A 384 -17.84 -19.85 16.26
C SER A 384 -17.63 -20.04 17.77
N VAL A 385 -17.69 -18.95 18.55
CA VAL A 385 -17.59 -19.01 20.02
C VAL A 385 -18.85 -19.68 20.57
N SER A 386 -18.69 -20.68 21.44
CA SER A 386 -19.81 -21.41 22.03
C SER A 386 -20.65 -20.49 22.92
N GLY A 387 -21.97 -20.73 22.98
CA GLY A 387 -22.88 -19.91 23.80
C GLY A 387 -22.50 -19.84 25.28
N SER A 388 -21.86 -20.90 25.83
CA SER A 388 -21.36 -20.90 27.21
C SER A 388 -20.14 -20.02 27.45
N SER A 389 -19.41 -19.65 26.40
CA SER A 389 -18.22 -18.77 26.44
C SER A 389 -18.44 -17.43 25.72
N TYR A 390 -19.68 -17.16 25.27
CA TYR A 390 -20.02 -15.95 24.53
C TYR A 390 -20.27 -14.80 25.50
N SER A 391 -19.29 -13.92 25.66
CA SER A 391 -19.40 -12.73 26.52
C SER A 391 -19.92 -11.51 25.77
N ASN A 392 -20.31 -10.46 26.51
CA ASN A 392 -20.64 -9.15 25.93
C ASN A 392 -19.50 -8.61 25.07
N GLU A 393 -18.26 -8.91 25.44
CA GLU A 393 -17.09 -8.45 24.71
C GLU A 393 -16.94 -9.13 23.34
N VAL A 394 -17.27 -10.43 23.23
CA VAL A 394 -17.35 -11.13 21.93
C VAL A 394 -18.40 -10.46 21.04
N SER A 395 -19.57 -10.14 21.59
CA SER A 395 -20.65 -9.46 20.86
C SER A 395 -20.24 -8.07 20.36
N ARG A 396 -19.61 -7.27 21.22
CA ARG A 396 -19.07 -5.96 20.86
C ARG A 396 -18.03 -6.09 19.76
N PHE A 397 -17.07 -7.00 19.91
CA PHE A 397 -16.01 -7.21 18.93
C PHE A 397 -16.59 -7.65 17.58
N LEU A 398 -17.54 -8.58 17.58
CA LEU A 398 -18.22 -9.03 16.36
C LEU A 398 -18.95 -7.87 15.67
N THR A 399 -19.72 -7.08 16.44
CA THR A 399 -20.41 -5.90 15.91
C THR A 399 -19.43 -4.93 15.28
N GLN A 400 -18.29 -4.70 15.92
CA GLN A 400 -17.27 -3.82 15.36
C GLN A 400 -16.71 -4.36 14.03
N VAL A 401 -16.31 -5.62 13.98
CA VAL A 401 -15.73 -6.22 12.76
C VAL A 401 -16.71 -6.22 11.59
N THR A 402 -18.01 -6.37 11.86
CA THR A 402 -19.04 -6.43 10.80
C THR A 402 -19.57 -5.07 10.36
N THR A 403 -19.42 -4.03 11.18
CA THR A 403 -19.95 -2.68 10.87
C THR A 403 -18.87 -1.68 10.47
N ASP A 404 -17.63 -1.90 10.90
CA ASP A 404 -16.51 -1.00 10.63
C ASP A 404 -15.88 -1.29 9.26
N ASN A 405 -15.75 -0.24 8.43
CA ASN A 405 -15.07 -0.36 7.13
C ASN A 405 -13.61 0.08 7.27
N ILE A 406 -12.73 -0.89 7.43
CA ILE A 406 -11.29 -0.69 7.43
C ILE A 406 -10.76 -1.01 6.03
N SER A 407 -10.31 0.01 5.32
CA SER A 407 -9.75 -0.13 3.97
C SER A 407 -8.86 1.07 3.63
N LEU A 408 -8.04 0.92 2.59
CA LEU A 408 -7.42 2.07 1.94
C LEU A 408 -8.42 2.70 0.97
N THR A 409 -8.41 4.03 0.86
CA THR A 409 -9.40 4.80 0.12
C THR A 409 -8.76 5.75 -0.87
N GLY A 410 -9.44 5.98 -2.01
CA GLY A 410 -9.10 7.06 -2.94
C GLY A 410 -9.74 8.35 -2.48
N MET A 411 -9.10 9.07 -1.55
CA MET A 411 -9.64 10.29 -0.90
C MET A 411 -11.09 10.13 -0.39
N LYS A 412 -11.44 8.95 0.13
CA LYS A 412 -12.81 8.57 0.53
C LYS A 412 -13.88 8.56 -0.59
N PHE A 413 -13.52 8.80 -1.85
CA PHE A 413 -14.46 8.62 -2.98
C PHE A 413 -14.82 7.14 -3.19
N PHE A 414 -13.84 6.26 -2.96
CA PHE A 414 -14.04 4.82 -3.01
C PHE A 414 -13.15 4.12 -1.99
N SER A 415 -13.62 2.98 -1.49
CA SER A 415 -12.85 2.04 -0.67
C SER A 415 -12.27 0.95 -1.57
N VAL A 416 -10.97 0.67 -1.46
CA VAL A 416 -10.34 -0.37 -2.27
C VAL A 416 -10.69 -1.74 -1.69
N THR A 417 -11.62 -2.43 -2.36
CA THR A 417 -12.11 -3.77 -2.01
C THR A 417 -12.07 -4.67 -3.24
N ARG A 418 -12.05 -6.00 -3.05
CA ARG A 418 -12.08 -6.94 -4.19
C ARG A 418 -13.29 -6.70 -5.11
N SER A 419 -14.43 -6.33 -4.53
CA SER A 419 -15.62 -5.97 -5.30
C SER A 419 -15.38 -4.79 -6.23
N LEU A 420 -14.79 -3.69 -5.73
CA LEU A 420 -14.45 -2.54 -6.56
C LEU A 420 -13.50 -2.93 -7.70
N VAL A 421 -12.47 -3.74 -7.41
CA VAL A 421 -11.49 -4.18 -8.41
C VAL A 421 -12.18 -4.97 -9.54
N LEU A 422 -13.08 -5.88 -9.19
CA LEU A 422 -13.88 -6.64 -10.16
C LEU A 422 -14.82 -5.74 -10.96
N THR A 423 -15.47 -4.76 -10.33
CA THR A 423 -16.35 -3.80 -11.01
C THR A 423 -15.58 -2.96 -12.03
N VAL A 424 -14.41 -2.44 -11.66
CA VAL A 424 -13.57 -1.65 -12.59
C VAL A 424 -13.07 -2.51 -13.75
N ALA A 425 -12.59 -3.74 -13.48
CA ALA A 425 -12.17 -4.66 -14.53
C ALA A 425 -13.32 -5.01 -15.49
N GLY A 426 -14.51 -5.32 -14.95
CA GLY A 426 -15.70 -5.57 -15.75
C GLY A 426 -16.09 -4.36 -16.60
N THR A 427 -16.03 -3.16 -16.04
CA THR A 427 -16.34 -1.91 -16.76
C THR A 427 -15.39 -1.66 -17.92
N ILE A 428 -14.08 -1.89 -17.73
CA ILE A 428 -13.08 -1.80 -18.80
C ILE A 428 -13.43 -2.79 -19.91
N VAL A 429 -13.67 -4.06 -19.59
CA VAL A 429 -14.03 -5.08 -20.58
C VAL A 429 -15.33 -4.71 -21.33
N THR A 430 -16.36 -4.24 -20.62
CA THR A 430 -17.61 -3.79 -21.26
C THR A 430 -17.38 -2.63 -22.21
N TYR A 431 -16.61 -1.62 -21.80
CA TYR A 431 -16.28 -0.48 -22.65
C TYR A 431 -15.52 -0.91 -23.91
N GLU A 432 -14.56 -1.82 -23.78
CA GLU A 432 -13.81 -2.35 -24.91
C GLU A 432 -14.67 -3.15 -25.87
N LEU A 433 -15.57 -4.01 -25.36
CA LEU A 433 -16.51 -4.75 -26.21
C LEU A 433 -17.39 -3.80 -27.03
N VAL A 434 -17.86 -2.71 -26.41
CA VAL A 434 -18.64 -1.67 -27.10
C VAL A 434 -17.78 -0.97 -28.14
N LEU A 435 -16.54 -0.58 -27.81
CA LEU A 435 -15.63 0.07 -28.78
C LEU A 435 -15.30 -0.83 -29.97
N VAL A 436 -15.04 -2.12 -29.77
CA VAL A 436 -14.82 -3.10 -30.86
C VAL A 436 -16.02 -3.14 -31.81
N GLN A 437 -17.24 -3.13 -31.25
CA GLN A 437 -18.47 -3.13 -32.04
C GLN A 437 -18.61 -1.86 -32.89
N PHE A 438 -18.24 -0.69 -32.37
CA PHE A 438 -18.29 0.56 -33.15
C PHE A 438 -17.13 0.72 -34.14
N ASN A 439 -15.92 0.28 -33.80
CA ASN A 439 -14.75 0.39 -34.69
C ASN A 439 -14.79 -0.60 -35.86
N SER A 440 -15.37 -1.80 -35.67
CA SER A 440 -15.56 -2.75 -36.77
C SER A 440 -16.48 -2.19 -37.88
N VAL A 441 -17.30 -1.19 -37.57
CA VAL A 441 -18.15 -0.46 -38.52
C VAL A 441 -17.36 0.64 -39.28
N GLN A 442 -16.21 1.11 -38.76
CA GLN A 442 -15.41 2.20 -39.35
C GLN A 442 -14.15 1.75 -40.12
N GLN A 443 -13.67 0.51 -39.94
CA GLN A 443 -12.40 0.03 -40.50
C GLN A 443 -12.36 -0.22 -42.04
N VAL A 444 -13.34 0.26 -42.82
CA VAL A 444 -13.32 0.10 -44.28
C VAL A 444 -12.34 1.05 -44.98
N ASP A 445 -11.95 2.19 -44.38
CA ASP A 445 -11.15 3.21 -45.07
C ASP A 445 -10.00 3.76 -44.21
N GLN A 446 -8.76 3.27 -44.40
CA GLN A 446 -7.50 4.05 -44.39
C GLN A 446 -6.27 3.15 -44.23
N SER A 447 -5.66 2.79 -45.35
CA SER A 447 -4.30 2.26 -45.41
C SER A 447 -3.43 3.22 -46.22
N ASN A 448 -2.75 4.19 -45.60
CA ASN A 448 -1.65 4.91 -46.26
C ASN A 448 -0.45 5.05 -45.33
N ILE A 449 0.73 4.79 -45.89
CA ILE A 449 2.04 4.69 -45.23
C ILE A 449 2.66 6.08 -44.97
N THR A 450 2.05 7.15 -45.47
CA THR A 450 2.65 8.48 -45.58
C THR A 450 2.58 9.33 -44.29
N ASN A 451 1.55 9.18 -43.46
CA ASN A 451 1.30 10.12 -42.35
C ASN A 451 2.25 10.02 -41.14
N ALA A 452 2.93 8.89 -40.92
CA ALA A 452 3.78 8.71 -39.72
C ALA A 452 5.11 9.48 -39.83
N CYS A 453 5.65 9.62 -41.05
CA CYS A 453 6.89 10.35 -41.32
C CYS A 453 6.64 11.81 -41.72
N GLU A 454 5.49 12.13 -42.33
CA GLU A 454 5.12 13.46 -42.87
C GLU A 454 4.62 14.47 -41.82
N PHE A 455 4.21 14.05 -40.63
CA PHE A 455 3.77 14.96 -39.55
C PHE A 455 4.86 15.91 -39.02
N PHE A 456 6.07 15.86 -39.60
CA PHE A 456 7.21 16.71 -39.29
C PHE A 456 7.69 17.54 -40.49
N GLN A 457 6.97 17.50 -41.62
CA GLN A 457 7.34 18.25 -42.83
C GLN A 457 6.58 19.58 -42.99
N VAL A 458 5.61 19.84 -42.11
CA VAL A 458 4.93 21.13 -42.02
C VAL A 458 5.19 21.67 -40.62
N TYR A 459 5.80 22.86 -40.59
CA TYR A 459 6.27 23.67 -39.44
C TYR A 459 7.76 23.59 -39.13
#